data_AF-A0A839NJF8-F1
#
_entry.id   AF-A0A839NJF8-F1
#
_cell.length_a   1.000
_cell.length_b   1.000
_cell.length_c   1.000
_cell.angle_alpha   90.00
_cell.angle_beta   90.00
_cell.angle_gamma   90.00
#
_symmetry.space_group_name_H-M   'P 1'
#
loop_
_entity.id
_entity.type
_entity.pdbx_description
1 polymer ?
#
loop_
_entity_poly.entity_id
_entity_poly.type
_entity_poly.pdbx_seq_one_letter_code
_entity_poly.pdbx_strand_id
1 'polypeptide(L)'
;MDKLFFVIFNSYYKDNQFKNDNPPLTVGGLFFGLFFGLYVTFYYCYILYLDIETRQGPTDSAAILLGFLSVLTTYFVFFGNRRYMTIYEKYKDDIALRSKTTKFFCFFLVFFLILSSLFLIAIRNKLVFGNWI
;
A
#
# COMPACT_ATOMS: atom_id res chain seq x y z
N MET A 1 9.11 4.81 -4.47
CA MET A 1 7.91 5.32 -3.77
C MET A 1 7.45 6.67 -4.31
N ASP A 2 8.31 7.69 -4.38
CA ASP A 2 7.92 9.03 -4.86
C ASP A 2 7.28 9.05 -6.26
N LYS A 3 7.86 8.35 -7.24
CA LYS A 3 7.25 8.23 -8.59
C LYS A 3 5.89 7.54 -8.57
N LEU A 4 5.76 6.46 -7.80
CA LEU A 4 4.49 5.73 -7.64
C LEU A 4 3.43 6.62 -7.00
N PHE A 5 3.81 7.35 -5.95
CA PHE A 5 2.95 8.34 -5.31
C PHE A 5 2.52 9.43 -6.28
N PHE A 6 3.47 10.00 -7.04
CA PHE A 6 3.17 11.00 -8.05
C PHE A 6 2.14 10.49 -9.07
N VAL A 7 2.34 9.30 -9.64
CA VAL A 7 1.46 8.74 -10.67
C VAL A 7 0.02 8.60 -10.15
N ILE A 8 -0.14 8.12 -8.91
CA ILE A 8 -1.45 7.97 -8.27
C ILE A 8 -2.04 9.32 -7.91
N PHE A 9 -1.27 10.19 -7.24
CA PHE A 9 -1.68 11.54 -6.85
C PHE A 9 -2.13 12.40 -8.05
N ASN A 10 -1.34 12.42 -9.12
CA ASN A 10 -1.64 13.09 -10.40
C ASN A 10 -2.83 12.45 -11.17
N SER A 11 -3.34 11.31 -10.73
CA SER A 11 -4.59 10.76 -11.27
C SER A 11 -5.83 11.34 -10.59
N TYR A 12 -5.69 11.78 -9.33
CA TYR A 12 -6.73 12.46 -8.56
C TYR A 12 -6.63 14.00 -8.64
N TYR A 13 -5.45 14.53 -8.93
CA TYR A 13 -5.18 15.95 -9.18
C TYR A 13 -5.03 16.18 -10.69
N LYS A 14 -6.06 16.72 -11.36
CA LYS A 14 -6.04 17.02 -12.80
C LYS A 14 -6.26 18.51 -13.02
N ASP A 15 -5.49 19.10 -13.93
CA ASP A 15 -5.68 20.48 -14.40
C ASP A 15 -5.65 21.55 -13.29
N ASN A 16 -4.78 21.37 -12.29
CA ASN A 16 -4.69 22.19 -11.07
C ASN A 16 -6.01 22.29 -10.27
N GLN A 17 -6.99 21.43 -10.55
CA GLN A 17 -8.25 21.34 -9.84
C GLN A 17 -8.43 19.97 -9.19
N PHE A 18 -8.93 20.00 -7.97
CA PHE A 18 -9.28 18.80 -7.22
C PHE A 18 -10.60 18.25 -7.79
N LYS A 19 -10.53 17.13 -8.53
CA LYS A 19 -11.73 16.52 -9.13
C LYS A 19 -12.69 15.91 -8.09
N ASN A 20 -12.19 15.66 -6.87
CA ASN A 20 -12.91 15.20 -5.68
C ASN A 20 -12.22 15.77 -4.44
N ASP A 21 -12.99 15.98 -3.37
CA ASP A 21 -12.49 16.53 -2.11
C ASP A 21 -11.29 15.72 -1.55
N ASN A 22 -10.19 16.44 -1.38
CA ASN A 22 -8.97 16.04 -0.67
C ASN A 22 -8.19 14.81 -1.20
N PRO A 23 -7.60 14.85 -2.42
CA PRO A 23 -6.71 13.81 -2.94
C PRO A 23 -5.54 13.39 -2.05
N PRO A 24 -4.92 14.29 -1.26
CA PRO A 24 -3.92 13.87 -0.27
C PRO A 24 -4.45 12.76 0.64
N LEU A 25 -5.71 12.85 1.10
CA LEU A 25 -6.31 11.85 1.98
C LEU A 25 -6.56 10.53 1.25
N THR A 26 -7.14 10.56 0.05
CA THR A 26 -7.42 9.33 -0.73
C THR A 26 -6.14 8.58 -1.09
N VAL A 27 -5.13 9.29 -1.58
CA VAL A 27 -3.84 8.70 -1.92
C VAL A 27 -3.14 8.21 -0.65
N GLY A 28 -3.24 8.97 0.45
CA GLY A 28 -2.77 8.53 1.77
C GLY A 28 -3.40 7.22 2.21
N GLY A 29 -4.72 7.06 2.06
CA GLY A 29 -5.43 5.82 2.35
C GLY A 29 -4.95 4.62 1.52
N LEU A 30 -4.68 4.83 0.22
CA LEU A 30 -4.12 3.79 -0.64
C LEU A 30 -2.73 3.34 -0.18
N PHE A 31 -1.85 4.28 0.15
CA PHE A 31 -0.51 3.96 0.64
C PHE A 31 -0.52 3.37 2.05
N PHE A 32 -1.44 3.79 2.92
CA PHE A 32 -1.70 3.15 4.20
C PHE A 32 -2.05 1.68 3.99
N GLY A 33 -3.03 1.38 3.12
CA GLY A 33 -3.41 0.00 2.80
C GLY A 33 -2.25 -0.81 2.22
N LEU A 34 -1.42 -0.19 1.37
CA LEU A 34 -0.24 -0.83 0.79
C LEU A 34 0.80 -1.20 1.86
N PHE A 35 1.15 -0.27 2.76
CA PHE A 35 2.11 -0.55 3.83
C PHE A 35 1.55 -1.57 4.81
N PHE A 36 0.26 -1.49 5.13
CA PHE A 36 -0.41 -2.47 5.98
C PHE A 36 -0.36 -3.87 5.36
N GLY A 37 -0.74 -4.00 4.09
CA GLY A 37 -0.66 -5.26 3.36
C GLY A 37 0.76 -5.83 3.30
N LEU A 38 1.77 -4.98 3.09
CA LEU A 38 3.18 -5.38 3.12
C LEU A 38 3.61 -5.88 4.51
N TYR A 39 3.24 -5.18 5.58
CA TYR A 39 3.60 -5.61 6.93
C TYR A 39 2.92 -6.91 7.34
N VAL A 40 1.64 -7.06 7.01
CA VAL A 40 0.91 -8.31 7.22
C VAL A 40 1.55 -9.46 6.44
N THR A 41 1.96 -9.20 5.18
CA THR A 41 2.69 -10.16 4.35
C THR A 41 3.99 -10.60 5.02
N PHE A 42 4.83 -9.67 5.46
CA PHE A 42 6.08 -10.01 6.16
C PHE A 42 5.83 -10.77 7.46
N TYR A 43 4.79 -10.40 8.21
CA TYR A 43 4.43 -11.09 9.44
C TYR A 43 4.01 -12.54 9.19
N TYR A 44 3.18 -12.80 8.18
CA TYR A 44 2.81 -14.17 7.79
C TYR A 44 3.99 -14.98 7.25
N CYS A 45 4.85 -14.38 6.44
CA CYS A 45 6.09 -15.04 6.01
C CYS A 45 6.98 -15.42 7.20
N TYR A 46 7.07 -14.55 8.21
CA TYR A 46 7.81 -14.83 9.44
C TYR A 46 7.22 -16.00 10.24
N ILE A 47 5.88 -16.05 10.38
CA ILE A 47 5.21 -17.21 11.02
C ILE A 47 5.52 -18.50 10.24
N LEU A 48 5.31 -18.50 8.92
CA LEU A 48 5.54 -19.69 8.09
C LEU A 48 7.01 -20.14 8.10
N TYR A 49 7.95 -19.20 8.26
CA TYR A 49 9.37 -19.51 8.40
C TYR A 49 9.70 -20.17 9.74
N LEU A 50 9.08 -19.72 10.84
CA LEU A 50 9.31 -20.30 12.16
C LEU A 50 8.63 -21.66 12.33
N ASP A 51 7.36 -21.75 11.96
CA ASP A 51 6.57 -22.96 12.06
C ASP A 51 5.38 -22.93 11.08
N ILE A 52 5.46 -23.79 10.07
CA ILE A 52 4.46 -23.88 9.02
C ILE A 52 3.11 -24.42 9.51
N GLU A 53 3.09 -25.17 10.62
CA GLU A 53 1.89 -25.77 11.19
C GLU A 53 1.20 -24.86 12.21
N THR A 54 1.79 -23.70 12.52
CA THR A 54 1.25 -22.77 13.52
C THR A 54 -0.15 -22.29 13.10
N ARG A 55 -1.14 -22.69 13.90
CA ARG A 55 -2.55 -22.31 13.74
C ARG A 55 -2.85 -20.87 14.15
N GLN A 56 -1.92 -20.19 14.82
CA GLN A 56 -2.08 -18.81 15.25
C GLN A 56 -1.70 -17.83 14.12
N GLY A 57 -2.61 -16.89 13.84
CA GLY A 57 -2.33 -15.73 13.00
C GLY A 57 -1.77 -14.55 13.82
N PRO A 58 -1.68 -13.36 13.23
CA PRO A 58 -1.42 -12.14 13.98
C PRO A 58 -2.47 -11.96 15.07
N THR A 59 -2.03 -11.66 16.29
CA THR A 59 -2.93 -11.25 17.37
C THR A 59 -3.57 -9.90 17.06
N ASP A 60 -4.72 -9.60 17.66
CA ASP A 60 -5.37 -8.29 17.50
C ASP A 60 -4.43 -7.13 17.86
N SER A 61 -3.61 -7.31 18.90
CA SER A 61 -2.57 -6.35 19.30
C SER A 61 -1.51 -6.15 18.22
N ALA A 62 -1.08 -7.22 17.54
CA ALA A 62 -0.15 -7.13 16.42
C ALA A 62 -0.81 -6.41 15.23
N ALA A 63 -2.05 -6.73 14.90
CA ALA A 63 -2.78 -6.07 13.81
C ALA A 63 -2.94 -4.56 14.05
N ILE A 64 -3.27 -4.14 15.29
CA ILE A 64 -3.35 -2.73 15.68
C ILE A 64 -1.98 -2.06 15.55
N LEU A 65 -0.91 -2.72 16.01
CA LEU A 65 0.46 -2.19 15.89
C LEU A 65 0.86 -2.02 14.41
N LEU A 66 0.56 -3.00 13.55
CA LEU A 66 0.83 -2.90 12.12
C LEU A 66 0.03 -1.77 11.47
N GLY A 67 -1.22 -1.58 11.87
CA GLY A 67 -2.04 -0.45 11.44
C GLY A 67 -1.39 0.89 11.82
N PHE A 68 -1.00 1.04 13.09
CA PHE A 68 -0.32 2.24 13.57
C PHE A 68 1.00 2.52 12.82
N LEU A 69 1.84 1.50 12.64
CA LEU A 69 3.08 1.61 11.87
C LEU A 69 2.82 2.01 10.42
N SER A 70 1.74 1.52 9.81
CA SER A 70 1.36 1.87 8.44
C SER A 70 0.94 3.33 8.32
N VAL A 71 0.21 3.85 9.30
CA VAL A 71 -0.15 5.29 9.38
C VAL A 71 1.10 6.14 9.52
N LEU A 72 1.99 5.80 10.47
CA LEU A 72 3.24 6.53 10.68
C LEU A 72 4.11 6.53 9.42
N THR A 73 4.30 5.37 8.80
CA THR A 73 5.11 5.24 7.58
C THR A 73 4.52 6.05 6.45
N THR A 74 3.21 5.97 6.23
CA THR A 74 2.52 6.80 5.23
C THR A 74 2.75 8.28 5.49
N TYR A 75 2.60 8.71 6.74
CA TYR A 75 2.80 10.09 7.15
C TYR A 75 4.24 10.54 6.87
N PHE A 76 5.25 9.86 7.40
CA PHE A 76 6.65 10.27 7.23
C PHE A 76 7.14 10.20 5.78
N VAL A 77 6.67 9.21 5.01
CA VAL A 77 7.11 9.04 3.62
C VAL A 77 6.50 10.10 2.70
N PHE A 78 5.24 10.51 2.90
CA PHE A 78 4.54 11.35 1.94
C PHE A 78 4.00 12.67 2.50
N PHE A 79 3.56 12.73 3.76
CA PHE A 79 2.86 13.90 4.31
C PHE A 79 3.73 14.77 5.22
N GLY A 80 4.75 14.19 5.84
CA GLY A 80 5.72 14.89 6.66
C GLY A 80 6.33 16.05 5.91
N ASN A 81 6.34 17.24 6.53
CA ASN A 81 6.84 18.48 5.93
C ASN A 81 6.26 18.80 4.55
N ARG A 82 5.00 18.41 4.27
CA ARG A 82 4.32 18.63 2.99
C ARG A 82 5.07 18.01 1.79
N ARG A 83 5.81 16.92 2.01
CA ARG A 83 6.61 16.25 0.98
C ARG A 83 5.82 15.85 -0.27
N TYR A 84 4.53 15.56 -0.15
CA TYR A 84 3.66 15.26 -1.30
C TYR A 84 3.65 16.39 -2.35
N MET A 85 3.73 17.66 -1.92
CA MET A 85 3.83 18.80 -2.85
C MET A 85 5.21 18.82 -3.53
N THR A 86 6.27 18.56 -2.79
CA THR A 86 7.63 18.45 -3.35
C THR A 86 7.71 17.33 -4.40
N ILE A 87 7.07 16.19 -4.12
CA ILE A 87 6.99 15.07 -5.07
C ILE A 87 6.21 15.49 -6.33
N TYR A 88 5.08 16.18 -6.17
CA TYR A 88 4.29 16.66 -7.30
C TYR A 88 5.09 17.62 -8.17
N GLU A 89 5.67 18.67 -7.58
CA GLU A 89 6.45 19.67 -8.30
C GLU A 89 7.66 19.08 -9.04
N LYS A 90 8.29 18.05 -8.46
CA LYS A 90 9.46 17.39 -9.06
C LYS A 90 9.13 16.60 -10.32
N TYR A 91 7.94 16.01 -10.40
CA TYR A 91 7.60 15.05 -11.47
C TYR A 91 6.45 15.52 -12.38
N LYS A 92 5.85 16.70 -12.13
CA LYS A 92 4.69 17.22 -12.90
C LYS A 92 4.95 17.30 -14.41
N ASP A 93 6.18 17.57 -14.83
CA ASP A 93 6.56 17.73 -16.23
C ASP A 93 7.07 16.43 -16.88
N ASP A 94 7.13 15.32 -16.14
CA ASP A 94 7.56 14.02 -16.64
C ASP A 94 6.45 13.35 -17.47
N ILE A 95 6.62 13.35 -18.80
CA ILE A 95 5.66 12.80 -19.76
C ILE A 95 5.46 11.30 -19.57
N ALA A 96 6.51 10.55 -19.24
CA ALA A 96 6.45 9.09 -19.08
C ALA A 96 5.59 8.71 -17.88
N LEU A 97 5.70 9.45 -16.77
CA LEU A 97 4.91 9.25 -15.56
C LEU A 97 3.45 9.69 -15.72
N ARG A 98 3.14 10.55 -16.69
CA ARG A 98 1.77 10.98 -16.99
C ARG A 98 1.01 10.04 -17.92
N SER A 99 1.70 9.11 -18.58
CA SER A 99 1.10 8.20 -19.55
C SER A 99 0.00 7.31 -18.93
N LYS A 100 -1.03 6.97 -19.71
CA LYS A 100 -2.12 6.08 -19.28
C LYS A 100 -1.60 4.68 -18.90
N THR A 101 -0.64 4.17 -19.67
CA THR A 101 -0.03 2.86 -19.45
C THR A 101 0.71 2.81 -18.12
N THR A 102 1.55 3.81 -17.82
CA THR A 102 2.23 3.90 -16.52
C THR A 102 1.24 3.97 -15.37
N LYS A 103 0.17 4.76 -15.51
CA LYS A 103 -0.90 4.83 -14.50
C LYS A 103 -1.52 3.47 -14.24
N PHE A 104 -1.89 2.74 -15.28
CA PHE A 104 -2.46 1.41 -15.17
C PHE A 104 -1.54 0.45 -14.39
N PHE A 105 -0.26 0.36 -14.78
CA PHE A 105 0.70 -0.50 -14.09
C PHE A 105 0.96 -0.09 -12.64
N CYS A 106 1.00 1.22 -12.35
CA CYS A 106 1.16 1.72 -10.99
C CYS A 106 -0.04 1.39 -10.09
N PHE A 107 -1.27 1.58 -10.57
CA PHE A 107 -2.46 1.19 -9.82
C PHE A 107 -2.53 -0.33 -9.64
N PHE A 108 -2.27 -1.10 -10.71
CA PHE A 108 -2.22 -2.55 -10.65
C PHE A 108 -1.21 -3.03 -9.60
N LEU A 109 0.00 -2.45 -9.58
CA LEU A 109 1.02 -2.78 -8.59
C LEU A 109 0.54 -2.49 -7.17
N VAL A 110 -0.09 -1.33 -6.91
CA VAL A 110 -0.60 -0.99 -5.58
C VAL A 110 -1.67 -1.97 -5.13
N PHE A 111 -2.67 -2.25 -5.97
CA PHE A 111 -3.71 -3.22 -5.64
C PHE A 111 -3.15 -4.63 -5.45
N PHE A 112 -2.23 -5.06 -6.31
CA PHE A 112 -1.57 -6.36 -6.18
C PHE A 112 -0.83 -6.49 -4.84
N LEU A 113 -0.09 -5.46 -4.43
CA LEU A 113 0.63 -5.46 -3.15
C LEU A 113 -0.33 -5.43 -1.95
N ILE A 114 -1.43 -4.69 -2.02
CA ILE A 114 -2.47 -4.71 -0.97
C ILE A 114 -3.04 -6.12 -0.83
N LEU A 115 -3.42 -6.74 -1.95
CA LEU A 115 -4.04 -8.06 -2.00
C LEU A 115 -3.05 -9.21 -1.76
N SER A 116 -1.74 -8.97 -1.87
CA SER A 116 -0.72 -10.01 -1.67
C SER A 116 -0.81 -10.70 -0.30
N SER A 117 -1.20 -9.94 0.73
CA SER A 117 -1.45 -10.47 2.07
C SER A 117 -2.58 -11.50 2.10
N LEU A 118 -3.64 -11.30 1.32
CA LEU A 118 -4.76 -12.25 1.22
C LEU A 118 -4.33 -13.56 0.55
N PHE A 119 -3.47 -13.49 -0.46
CA PHE A 119 -2.93 -14.70 -1.10
C PHE A 119 -2.10 -15.54 -0.12
N LEU A 120 -1.27 -14.89 0.70
CA LEU A 120 -0.50 -15.60 1.74
C LEU A 120 -1.39 -16.20 2.82
N ILE A 121 -2.44 -15.49 3.23
CA ILE A 121 -3.45 -16.02 4.16
C ILE A 121 -4.11 -17.27 3.57
N ALA A 122 -4.52 -17.23 2.29
CA ALA A 122 -5.15 -18.36 1.63
C ALA A 122 -4.20 -19.56 1.50
N ILE A 123 -2.92 -19.33 1.15
CA ILE A 123 -1.89 -20.38 1.10
C ILE A 123 -1.70 -21.00 2.49
N ARG A 124 -1.58 -20.17 3.53
CA ARG A 124 -1.47 -20.64 4.91
C ARG A 124 -2.68 -21.47 5.31
N ASN A 125 -3.89 -21.01 5.04
CA ASN A 125 -5.10 -21.75 5.39
C ASN A 125 -5.13 -23.12 4.70
N LYS A 126 -4.69 -23.18 3.44
CA LYS A 126 -4.59 -24.44 2.70
C LYS A 126 -3.58 -25.40 3.33
N LEU A 127 -2.43 -24.89 3.77
CA LEU A 127 -1.36 -25.68 4.39
C LEU A 127 -1.75 -26.18 5.80
N VAL A 128 -2.36 -25.33 6.63
CA VAL A 128 -2.61 -25.61 8.05
C VAL A 128 -3.95 -26.30 8.29
N PHE A 129 -5.00 -25.91 7.56
CA PHE A 129 -6.38 -26.37 7.78
C PHE A 129 -6.91 -27.24 6.63
N GLY A 130 -6.15 -27.40 5.53
CA GLY A 130 -6.57 -28.15 4.35
C GLY A 130 -7.57 -27.44 3.44
N ASN A 131 -8.06 -26.26 3.83
CA ASN A 131 -9.09 -25.48 3.14
C ASN A 131 -8.54 -24.12 2.68
N TRP A 132 -9.07 -23.59 1.57
CA TRP A 132 -8.61 -22.31 1.01
C TRP A 132 -9.14 -21.07 1.74
N ILE A 133 -10.23 -21.22 2.49
CA ILE A 133 -10.89 -20.17 3.29
C ILE A 133 -11.08 -20.71 4.69
#